data_AF-A0A3D2IJD7-F1
#
_entry.id   AF-A0A3D2IJD7-F1
#
_cell.length_a   1.000
_cell.length_b   1.000
_cell.length_c   1.000
_cell.angle_alpha   90.00
_cell.angle_beta   90.00
_cell.angle_gamma   90.00
#
_symmetry.space_group_name_H-M   'P 1'
#
loop_
_entity.id
_entity.type
_entity.pdbx_description
1 polymer ?
#
loop_
_entity_poly.entity_id
_entity_poly.type
_entity_poly.pdbx_seq_one_letter_code
_entity_poly.pdbx_strand_id
1 'polypeptide(L)' 'RAALKAGAIPGGDMTLEAALTKMMFLLAHSDSKEYIETQFQIPMAGELTVDK' A
#
# COMPACT_ATOMS: atom_id res chain seq x y z
N ARG A 1 -4.13 15.47 -5.92
CA ARG A 1 -3.00 15.29 -6.88
C ARG A 1 -1.65 15.78 -6.35
N ALA A 2 -1.56 16.83 -5.53
CA ALA A 2 -0.28 17.28 -4.96
C ALA A 2 0.46 16.17 -4.18
N ALA A 3 -0.26 15.41 -3.36
CA ALA A 3 0.30 14.27 -2.63
C ALA A 3 0.93 13.21 -3.56
N LEU A 4 0.25 12.82 -4.64
CA LEU A 4 0.78 11.86 -5.62
C LEU A 4 2.05 12.39 -6.30
N LYS A 5 2.09 13.69 -6.64
CA LYS A 5 3.30 14.33 -7.18
C LYS A 5 4.46 14.37 -6.19
N ALA A 6 4.16 14.31 -4.89
CA ALA A 6 5.14 14.25 -3.81
C ALA A 6 5.53 12.82 -3.41
N GLY A 7 5.03 11.78 -4.12
CA GLY A 7 5.35 10.39 -3.85
C GLY A 7 4.41 9.67 -2.88
N ALA A 8 3.21 10.20 -2.64
CA ALA A 8 2.19 9.45 -1.90
C ALA A 8 1.72 8.22 -2.69
N ILE A 9 1.57 7.10 -2.00
CA ILE A 9 1.12 5.82 -2.57
C ILE A 9 -0.40 5.75 -2.44
N PRO A 10 -1.15 5.47 -3.52
CA PRO A 10 -2.60 5.24 -3.43
C PRO A 10 -2.92 4.01 -2.58
N GLY A 11 -3.86 4.15 -1.63
CA GLY A 11 -4.36 3.03 -0.82
C GLY A 11 -5.64 2.37 -1.35
N GLY A 12 -6.20 2.85 -2.46
CA GLY A 12 -7.45 2.34 -3.02
C GLY A 12 -8.62 2.44 -2.04
N ASP A 13 -9.37 1.36 -1.89
CA ASP A 13 -10.52 1.20 -0.99
C ASP A 13 -10.17 0.51 0.35
N MET A 14 -8.88 0.37 0.68
CA MET A 14 -8.45 -0.14 1.98
C MET A 14 -9.05 0.68 3.13
N THR A 15 -9.45 -0.01 4.20
CA THR A 15 -9.68 0.66 5.49
C THR A 15 -8.36 1.25 6.00
N LEU A 16 -8.45 2.25 6.89
CA LEU A 16 -7.28 2.85 7.51
C LEU A 16 -6.45 1.80 8.26
N GLU A 17 -7.11 0.91 8.99
CA GLU A 17 -6.50 -0.16 9.77
C GLU A 17 -5.76 -1.14 8.86
N ALA A 18 -6.35 -1.51 7.71
CA ALA A 18 -5.69 -2.40 6.76
C ALA A 18 -4.47 -1.74 6.12
N ALA A 19 -4.58 -0.48 5.69
CA ALA A 19 -3.46 0.29 5.16
C ALA A 19 -2.31 0.42 6.18
N LEU A 20 -2.62 0.74 7.44
CA LEU A 20 -1.63 0.89 8.51
C LEU A 20 -0.91 -0.42 8.79
N THR A 21 -1.67 -1.50 9.01
CA THR A 21 -1.11 -2.82 9.34
C THR A 21 -0.33 -3.42 8.18
N LYS A 22 -0.79 -3.21 6.94
CA LYS A 22 -0.05 -3.62 5.74
C LYS A 22 1.26 -2.86 5.60
N MET A 23 1.29 -1.55 5.87
CA MET A 23 2.56 -0.80 5.88
C MET A 23 3.52 -1.32 6.95
N MET A 24 3.04 -1.57 8.18
CA MET A 24 3.86 -2.15 9.24
C MET A 24 4.44 -3.51 8.82
N PHE A 25 3.62 -4.36 8.20
CA PHE A 25 4.04 -5.66 7.68
C PHE A 25 5.12 -5.51 6.61
N LEU A 26 4.92 -4.68 5.60
CA LEU A 26 5.87 -4.51 4.49
C LEU A 26 7.21 -3.91 4.96
N LEU A 27 7.16 -2.91 5.84
CA LEU A 27 8.35 -2.30 6.43
C LEU A 27 9.16 -3.27 7.30
N ALA A 28 8.52 -4.29 7.86
CA ALA A 28 9.23 -5.35 8.59
C ALA A 28 9.93 -6.36 7.67
N HIS A 29 9.53 -6.45 6.39
CA HIS A 29 10.07 -7.40 5.41
C HIS A 29 11.12 -6.80 4.48
N SER A 30 11.08 -5.50 4.23
CA SER A 30 12.01 -4.82 3.32
C SER A 30 12.14 -3.34 3.63
N ASP A 31 13.31 -2.78 3.32
CA ASP A 31 13.61 -1.35 3.27
C ASP A 31 13.62 -0.80 1.84
N SER A 32 13.43 -1.64 0.82
CA SER A 32 13.32 -1.20 -0.58
C SER A 32 12.00 -0.46 -0.78
N LYS A 33 12.12 0.83 -1.09
CA LYS A 33 11.00 1.70 -1.40
C LYS A 33 10.16 1.14 -2.55
N GLU A 34 10.80 0.74 -3.64
CA GLU A 34 10.13 0.23 -4.84
C GLU A 34 9.35 -1.06 -4.53
N TYR A 35 9.92 -1.94 -3.71
CA TYR A 35 9.23 -3.13 -3.24
C TYR A 35 7.98 -2.77 -2.43
N ILE A 36 8.11 -1.89 -1.44
CA ILE A 36 6.99 -1.48 -0.57
C ILE A 36 5.88 -0.81 -1.40
N GLU A 37 6.23 0.13 -2.29
CA GLU A 37 5.28 0.81 -3.17
C GLU A 37 4.50 -0.17 -4.05
N THR A 38 5.19 -1.18 -4.56
CA THR A 38 4.59 -2.23 -5.39
C THR A 38 3.67 -3.12 -4.58
N GLN A 39 4.15 -3.68 -3.46
CA GLN A 39 3.38 -4.63 -2.65
C GLN A 39 2.19 -3.98 -1.94
N PHE A 40 2.30 -2.71 -1.56
CA PHE A 40 1.20 -2.00 -0.91
C PHE A 40 -0.06 -1.93 -1.78
N GLN A 41 0.11 -1.91 -3.10
CA GLN A 41 -0.98 -1.83 -4.08
C GLN A 41 -1.46 -3.20 -4.60
N ILE A 42 -0.87 -4.30 -4.15
CA ILE A 42 -1.28 -5.67 -4.52
C ILE A 42 -2.13 -6.24 -3.39
N PRO A 43 -3.37 -6.72 -3.62
CA PRO A 43 -4.17 -7.35 -2.57
C PRO A 43 -3.45 -8.58 -1.98
N MET A 44 -3.32 -8.63 -0.65
CA MET A 44 -2.63 -9.73 0.05
C MET A 44 -3.59 -10.63 0.84
N ALA A 45 -4.68 -10.05 1.35
CA ALA A 45 -5.64 -10.72 2.23
C ALA A 45 -7.10 -10.27 1.98
N GLY A 46 -7.37 -9.62 0.85
CA GLY A 46 -8.70 -9.10 0.50
C GLY A 46 -8.99 -7.70 1.04
N GLU A 47 -7.95 -6.98 1.46
CA GLU A 47 -8.02 -5.62 1.97
C GLU A 47 -8.22 -4.56 0.89
N LEU A 48 -7.91 -4.89 -0.35
CA LEU A 48 -7.92 -3.99 -1.50
C LEU A 48 -8.67 -4.67 -2.65
N THR A 49 -9.58 -3.94 -3.30
CA THR A 49 -10.27 -4.41 -4.50
C THR A 49 -9.39 -4.18 -5.73
N VAL A 50 -9.19 -5.23 -6.54
CA VAL A 50 -8.67 -5.11 -7.91
C VAL A 50 -9.85 -5.00 -8.87
N ASP A 51 -9.91 -3.90 -9.63
CA ASP A 51 -10.84 -3.79 -10.75
C ASP A 51 -10.62 -4.99 -11.70
N LYS A 52 -11.73 -5.58 -12.16
CA LYS A 52 -11.73 -6.74 -13.07
C LYS A 52 -11.31 -6.36 -14.49
#